data_AF-A0A1Y3W8P9-F1
#
_entry.id   AF-A0A1Y3W8P9-F1
#
_cell.length_a   1.000
_cell.length_b   1.000
_cell.length_c   1.000
_cell.angle_alpha   90.00
_cell.angle_beta   90.00
_cell.angle_gamma   90.00
#
_symmetry.space_group_name_H-M   'P 1'
#
loop_
_entity.id
_entity.type
_entity.pdbx_description
1 polymer ?
#
loop_
_entity_poly.entity_id
_entity_poly.type
_entity_poly.pdbx_seq_one_letter_code
_entity_poly.pdbx_strand_id
1 'polypeptide(L)'
;MRIVTIIAMIGLLGSYTAPYINPNVFYFSSLLGYTYHYLLIVNIILLLYWIARWKKIAILSILIIAAGYPLITTYYGLNPQTVPNAPHDLSIMTYNIQMLGVGEKDAAVKIENYINNSGNDIVCMQEFPQREAPFKKFPAYPYYHRNRDVALVSRYPIINKGVIKFDKGHSAACVYGDIAIGKDTIRVYSVHLESYRLGKNEQQIYKELTSGNTQNATQGVKTISSRLVTANRNRAKQAQIIKDHMLQSPYPVIICGDFNDTPISFAYHTLSEGMKDCFIEKGRGLGNTYIGEFPSFRIDHILHAPTLGTVSYTRDTVKYSDHYPVQSDIRF
;
A
#
# COMPACT_ATOMS: atom_id res chain seq x y z
N MET A 1 14.65 -19.96 27.68
CA MET A 1 14.17 -20.25 26.32
C MET A 1 12.67 -20.52 26.20
N ARG A 2 12.05 -21.43 26.98
CA ARG A 2 10.60 -21.76 26.80
C ARG A 2 9.68 -20.54 26.95
N ILE A 3 9.86 -19.75 28.01
CA ILE A 3 9.07 -18.54 28.26
C ILE A 3 9.20 -17.54 27.11
N VAL A 4 10.43 -17.29 26.63
CA VAL A 4 10.70 -16.41 25.49
C VAL A 4 9.96 -16.89 24.24
N THR A 5 9.93 -18.19 23.98
CA THR A 5 9.17 -18.77 22.86
C THR A 5 7.68 -18.54 23.01
N ILE A 6 7.11 -18.75 24.19
CA ILE A 6 5.68 -18.49 24.42
C ILE A 6 5.34 -17.02 24.21
N ILE A 7 6.18 -16.09 24.69
CA ILE A 7 5.98 -14.65 24.47
C ILE A 7 6.05 -14.31 22.98
N ALA A 8 7.05 -14.82 22.26
CA ALA A 8 7.19 -14.60 20.82
C ALA A 8 6.01 -15.17 20.02
N MET A 9 5.49 -16.33 20.43
CA MET A 9 4.29 -16.95 19.86
C MET A 9 3.04 -16.10 20.08
N ILE A 10 2.83 -15.60 21.30
CA ILE A 10 1.70 -14.72 21.63
C ILE A 10 1.78 -13.43 20.81
N GLY A 11 2.97 -12.83 20.70
CA GLY A 11 3.19 -11.65 19.86
C GLY A 11 2.86 -11.92 18.40
N LEU A 12 3.32 -13.05 17.85
CA LEU A 12 3.05 -13.44 16.47
C LEU A 12 1.55 -13.69 16.23
N LEU A 13 0.87 -14.43 17.10
CA LEU A 13 -0.59 -14.60 17.04
C LEU A 13 -1.33 -13.27 17.14
N GLY A 14 -0.87 -12.36 18.01
CA GLY A 14 -1.41 -11.02 18.11
C GLY A 14 -1.28 -10.24 16.80
N SER A 15 -0.15 -10.35 16.10
CA SER A 15 0.03 -9.73 14.77
C SER A 15 -0.92 -10.27 13.71
N TYR A 16 -1.37 -11.53 13.83
CA TYR A 16 -2.32 -12.13 12.88
C TYR A 16 -3.71 -11.52 12.96
N THR A 17 -4.01 -10.81 14.04
CA THR A 17 -5.29 -10.12 14.22
C THR A 17 -5.33 -8.75 13.52
N ALA A 18 -4.18 -8.21 13.11
CA ALA A 18 -4.05 -6.86 12.54
C ALA A 18 -4.94 -6.58 11.31
N PRO A 19 -5.17 -7.54 10.39
CA PRO A 19 -6.09 -7.34 9.27
C PRO A 19 -7.56 -7.25 9.70
N TYR A 20 -7.93 -7.92 10.79
CA TYR A 20 -9.33 -8.21 11.12
C TYR A 20 -9.89 -7.34 12.23
N ILE A 21 -9.04 -6.85 13.15
CA ILE A 21 -9.47 -6.04 14.28
C ILE A 21 -9.35 -4.56 13.93
N ASN A 22 -10.50 -3.87 13.92
CA ASN A 22 -10.52 -2.43 13.68
C ASN A 22 -9.71 -1.69 14.76
N PRO A 23 -8.71 -0.85 14.39
CA PRO A 23 -7.89 -0.11 15.36
C PRO A 23 -8.66 0.95 16.18
N ASN A 24 -9.88 1.29 15.78
CA ASN A 24 -10.79 2.10 16.59
C ASN A 24 -11.37 1.30 17.78
N VAL A 25 -11.42 -0.03 17.70
CA VAL A 25 -11.83 -0.93 18.80
C VAL A 25 -10.62 -1.32 19.63
N PHE A 26 -9.55 -1.83 19.00
CA PHE A 26 -8.35 -2.27 19.70
C PHE A 26 -7.08 -2.00 18.88
N TYR A 27 -6.45 -0.84 19.14
CA TYR A 27 -5.32 -0.34 18.35
C TYR A 27 -4.05 -1.19 18.46
N PHE A 28 -3.86 -1.92 19.57
CA PHE A 28 -2.66 -2.74 19.78
C PHE A 28 -2.50 -3.82 18.71
N SER A 29 -3.62 -4.36 18.20
CA SER A 29 -3.61 -5.29 17.07
C SER A 29 -2.91 -4.70 15.84
N SER A 30 -3.25 -3.46 15.47
CA SER A 30 -2.62 -2.77 14.34
C SER A 30 -1.13 -2.45 14.55
N LEU A 31 -0.69 -2.22 15.80
CA LEU A 31 0.73 -2.00 16.10
C LEU A 31 1.55 -3.29 15.95
N LEU A 32 0.98 -4.44 16.32
CA LEU A 32 1.60 -5.75 16.12
C LEU A 32 1.72 -6.13 14.65
N GLY A 33 0.84 -5.61 13.78
CA GLY A 33 0.96 -5.77 12.33
C GLY A 33 2.30 -5.29 11.77
N TYR A 34 2.81 -4.14 12.23
CA TYR A 34 4.11 -3.62 11.80
C TYR A 34 5.29 -4.51 12.22
N THR A 35 5.15 -5.23 13.32
CA THR A 35 6.22 -6.09 13.86
C THR A 35 6.15 -7.53 13.35
N TYR A 36 5.17 -7.85 12.50
CA TYR A 36 4.92 -9.19 11.98
C TYR A 36 6.17 -9.90 11.46
N HIS A 37 6.93 -9.29 10.55
CA HIS A 37 8.11 -9.94 9.96
C HIS A 37 9.19 -10.23 11.00
N TYR A 38 9.42 -9.29 11.93
CA TYR A 38 10.40 -9.47 12.99
C TYR A 38 9.96 -10.60 13.94
N LEU A 39 8.67 -10.63 14.29
CA LEU A 39 8.08 -11.70 15.10
C LEU A 39 8.16 -13.06 14.39
N LEU A 40 7.91 -13.11 13.08
CA LEU A 40 8.02 -14.32 12.28
C LEU A 40 9.46 -14.83 12.26
N ILE A 41 10.44 -13.98 12.01
CA ILE A 41 11.87 -14.33 12.01
C ILE A 41 12.30 -14.86 13.39
N VAL A 42 11.92 -14.17 14.47
CA VAL A 42 12.22 -14.63 15.84
C VAL A 42 11.60 -16.00 16.10
N ASN A 43 10.35 -16.22 15.69
CA ASN A 43 9.69 -17.52 15.86
C ASN A 43 10.34 -18.62 15.01
N ILE A 44 10.83 -18.32 13.81
CA ILE A 44 11.58 -19.28 12.97
C ILE A 44 12.90 -19.65 13.65
N ILE A 45 13.67 -18.68 14.17
CA ILE A 45 14.92 -18.94 14.89
C ILE A 45 14.66 -19.83 16.12
N LEU A 46 13.61 -19.52 16.89
CA LEU A 46 13.24 -20.30 18.06
C LEU A 46 12.72 -21.70 17.68
N LEU A 47 12.02 -21.85 16.57
CA LEU A 47 11.63 -23.15 16.02
C LEU A 47 12.87 -24.01 15.74
N LEU A 48 13.85 -23.48 15.01
CA LEU A 48 15.09 -24.19 14.69
C LEU A 48 15.85 -24.61 15.96
N TYR A 49 15.91 -23.72 16.96
CA TYR A 49 16.47 -24.03 18.28
C TYR A 49 15.75 -25.24 18.92
N TRP A 50 14.42 -25.30 18.89
CA TRP A 50 13.67 -26.38 19.53
C TRP A 50 13.69 -27.70 18.75
N ILE A 51 13.77 -27.65 17.42
CA ILE A 51 14.01 -28.81 16.56
C ILE A 51 15.35 -29.45 16.93
N ALA A 52 16.43 -28.67 16.99
CA ALA A 52 17.76 -29.16 17.36
C ALA A 52 17.81 -29.79 18.77
N ARG A 53 16.89 -29.40 19.66
CA ARG A 53 16.77 -29.93 21.03
C ARG A 53 15.72 -31.04 21.16
N TRP A 54 15.10 -31.47 20.05
CA TRP A 54 14.07 -32.51 20.00
C TRP A 54 12.92 -32.28 20.99
N LYS A 55 12.50 -31.02 21.16
CA LYS A 55 11.43 -30.67 22.12
C LYS A 55 10.08 -30.49 21.42
N LYS A 56 9.04 -31.06 22.03
CA LYS A 56 7.65 -31.01 21.53
C LYS A 56 7.11 -29.59 21.31
N ILE A 57 7.66 -28.56 21.97
CA ILE A 57 7.28 -27.16 21.72
C ILE A 57 7.54 -26.73 20.27
N ALA A 58 8.45 -27.39 19.55
CA ALA A 58 8.64 -27.17 18.12
C ALA A 58 7.36 -27.45 17.31
N ILE A 59 6.53 -28.42 17.71
CA ILE A 59 5.25 -28.71 17.07
C ILE A 59 4.31 -27.51 17.21
N LEU A 60 4.24 -26.91 18.41
CA LEU A 60 3.44 -25.71 18.63
C LEU A 60 3.96 -24.52 17.80
N SER A 61 5.28 -24.34 17.69
CA SER A 61 5.88 -23.32 16.83
C SER A 61 5.48 -23.51 15.36
N ILE A 62 5.50 -24.74 14.86
CA ILE A 62 5.08 -25.06 13.48
C ILE A 62 3.61 -24.69 13.29
N LEU A 63 2.73 -25.09 14.21
CA LEU A 63 1.30 -24.81 14.11
C LEU A 63 1.02 -23.29 14.09
N ILE A 64 1.70 -22.53 14.94
CA ILE A 64 1.52 -21.08 15.01
C ILE A 64 2.03 -20.42 13.73
N ILE A 65 3.22 -20.77 13.24
CA ILE A 65 3.74 -20.23 11.98
C ILE A 65 2.84 -20.62 10.80
N ALA A 66 2.36 -21.86 10.76
CA ALA A 66 1.47 -22.35 9.71
C ALA A 66 0.12 -21.62 9.70
N ALA A 67 -0.44 -21.28 10.87
CA ALA A 67 -1.66 -20.47 10.97
C ALA A 67 -1.51 -19.08 10.33
N GLY A 68 -0.28 -18.55 10.27
CA GLY A 68 0.02 -17.28 9.61
C GLY A 68 0.22 -17.36 8.09
N TYR A 69 0.12 -18.55 7.47
CA TYR A 69 0.38 -18.73 6.05
C TYR A 69 -0.41 -17.77 5.13
N PRO A 70 -1.73 -17.53 5.34
CA PRO A 70 -2.48 -16.56 4.53
C PRO A 70 -1.88 -15.15 4.56
N LEU A 71 -1.28 -14.74 5.67
CA LEU A 71 -0.66 -13.42 5.83
C LEU A 71 0.71 -13.35 5.16
N ILE A 72 1.46 -14.46 5.12
CA ILE A 72 2.71 -14.54 4.34
C ILE A 72 2.39 -14.29 2.87
N THR A 73 1.28 -14.87 2.39
CA THR A 73 0.90 -14.75 0.98
C THR A 73 0.48 -13.33 0.59
N THR A 74 0.10 -12.44 1.52
CA THR A 74 -0.16 -11.02 1.17
C THR A 74 1.10 -10.18 1.02
N TYR A 75 2.22 -10.63 1.60
CA TYR A 75 3.52 -9.97 1.50
C TYR A 75 4.38 -10.50 0.36
N TYR A 76 4.25 -11.78 0.01
CA TYR A 76 5.18 -12.45 -0.88
C TYR A 76 4.53 -12.93 -2.17
N GLY A 77 4.93 -12.35 -3.30
CA GLY A 77 4.57 -12.83 -4.63
C GLY A 77 5.43 -14.04 -5.03
N LEU A 78 4.78 -15.13 -5.42
CA LEU A 78 5.42 -16.39 -5.83
C LEU A 78 5.41 -16.62 -7.35
N ASN A 79 4.92 -15.64 -8.12
CA ASN A 79 4.63 -15.87 -9.52
C ASN A 79 5.91 -15.86 -10.39
N PRO A 80 5.96 -16.72 -11.42
CA PRO A 80 7.01 -16.64 -12.44
C PRO A 80 6.91 -15.31 -13.20
N GLN A 81 8.00 -14.91 -13.86
CA GLN A 81 7.99 -13.68 -14.65
C GLN A 81 6.87 -13.71 -15.69
N THR A 82 6.20 -12.56 -15.83
CA THR A 82 5.11 -12.35 -16.78
C THR A 82 5.60 -12.60 -18.20
N VAL A 83 4.74 -13.17 -19.04
CA VAL A 83 5.04 -13.35 -20.46
C VAL A 83 5.13 -11.97 -21.10
N PRO A 84 6.28 -11.59 -21.68
CA PRO A 84 6.41 -10.30 -22.36
C PRO A 84 5.37 -10.18 -23.49
N ASN A 85 4.77 -8.99 -23.63
CA ASN A 85 3.81 -8.67 -24.70
C ASN A 85 2.53 -9.53 -24.72
N ALA A 86 2.11 -10.06 -23.57
CA ALA A 86 0.81 -10.71 -23.47
C ALA A 86 -0.31 -9.69 -23.81
N PRO A 87 -1.31 -10.06 -24.64
CA PRO A 87 -2.43 -9.18 -24.95
C PRO A 87 -3.19 -8.76 -23.68
N HIS A 88 -3.50 -7.47 -23.60
CA HIS A 88 -4.25 -6.83 -22.51
C HIS A 88 -5.18 -5.75 -23.08
N ASP A 89 -6.18 -5.37 -22.30
CA ASP A 89 -7.21 -4.40 -22.71
C ASP A 89 -6.97 -3.01 -22.11
N LEU A 90 -6.26 -2.96 -20.98
CA LEU A 90 -5.98 -1.74 -20.24
C LEU A 90 -4.63 -1.83 -19.52
N SER A 91 -3.87 -0.74 -19.55
CA SER A 91 -2.66 -0.56 -18.73
C SER A 91 -2.87 0.54 -17.69
N ILE A 92 -2.55 0.27 -16.42
CA ILE A 92 -2.75 1.20 -15.32
C ILE A 92 -1.51 1.34 -14.44
N MET A 93 -1.18 2.58 -14.08
CA MET A 93 -0.10 2.93 -13.16
C MET A 93 -0.65 3.63 -11.92
N THR A 94 -0.05 3.37 -10.76
CA THR A 94 -0.11 4.26 -9.61
C THR A 94 1.29 4.72 -9.18
N TYR A 95 1.40 6.00 -8.86
CA TYR A 95 2.67 6.59 -8.47
C TYR A 95 2.48 7.78 -7.52
N ASN A 96 2.94 7.65 -6.28
CA ASN A 96 3.17 8.79 -5.42
C ASN A 96 4.37 9.58 -5.97
N ILE A 97 4.14 10.81 -6.42
CA ILE A 97 5.14 11.62 -7.14
C ILE A 97 5.82 12.66 -6.24
N GLN A 98 5.58 12.64 -4.93
CA GLN A 98 6.22 13.52 -3.95
C GLN A 98 6.22 15.02 -4.36
N MET A 99 5.05 15.54 -4.77
CA MET A 99 4.87 16.90 -5.27
C MET A 99 5.70 17.23 -6.53
N LEU A 100 5.97 16.25 -7.39
CA LEU A 100 6.94 16.28 -8.50
C LEU A 100 8.40 16.31 -8.00
N GLY A 101 8.70 15.54 -6.96
CA GLY A 101 10.05 15.41 -6.38
C GLY A 101 10.58 16.73 -5.82
N VAL A 102 9.74 17.51 -5.13
CA VAL A 102 10.15 18.78 -4.53
C VAL A 102 11.34 18.56 -3.60
N GLY A 103 12.47 19.21 -3.91
CA GLY A 103 13.72 19.09 -3.15
C GLY A 103 14.80 18.27 -3.87
N GLU A 104 14.46 17.55 -4.94
CA GLU A 104 15.43 16.86 -5.79
C GLU A 104 15.59 17.58 -7.15
N LYS A 105 16.85 17.73 -7.59
CA LYS A 105 17.16 18.35 -8.87
C LYS A 105 16.62 17.50 -10.03
N ASP A 106 15.93 18.15 -10.97
CA ASP A 106 15.37 17.55 -12.19
C ASP A 106 14.30 16.48 -11.98
N ALA A 107 13.88 16.18 -10.75
CA ALA A 107 12.89 15.13 -10.47
C ALA A 107 11.55 15.37 -11.17
N ALA A 108 11.08 16.63 -11.21
CA ALA A 108 9.87 16.98 -11.93
C ALA A 108 9.92 16.63 -13.42
N VAL A 109 11.07 16.81 -14.08
CA VAL A 109 11.25 16.48 -15.51
C VAL A 109 11.38 14.97 -15.69
N LYS A 110 12.09 14.28 -14.78
CA LYS A 110 12.21 12.81 -14.81
C LYS A 110 10.86 12.12 -14.63
N ILE A 111 10.06 12.56 -13.66
CA ILE A 111 8.70 12.04 -13.40
C ILE A 111 7.79 12.30 -14.61
N GLU A 112 7.81 13.52 -15.14
CA GLU A 112 7.05 13.89 -16.32
C GLU A 112 7.39 13.00 -17.53
N ASN A 113 8.68 12.86 -17.83
CA ASN A 113 9.15 12.00 -18.92
C ASN A 113 8.81 10.53 -18.65
N TYR A 114 8.92 10.06 -17.41
CA TYR A 114 8.60 8.69 -17.05
C TYR A 114 7.13 8.37 -17.33
N ILE A 115 6.21 9.20 -16.84
CA ILE A 115 4.76 9.00 -16.99
C ILE A 115 4.34 9.09 -18.47
N ASN A 116 4.86 10.08 -19.20
CA ASN A 116 4.54 10.27 -20.62
C ASN A 116 5.04 9.11 -21.50
N ASN A 117 6.19 8.52 -21.17
CA ASN A 117 6.78 7.40 -21.90
C ASN A 117 6.39 6.02 -21.36
N SER A 118 5.59 5.96 -20.27
CA SER A 118 5.24 4.70 -19.63
C SER A 118 4.32 3.80 -20.47
N GLY A 119 3.62 4.38 -21.46
CA GLY A 119 2.62 3.65 -22.26
C GLY A 119 1.29 3.41 -21.55
N ASN A 120 1.15 3.75 -20.26
CA ASN A 120 -0.07 3.47 -19.50
C ASN A 120 -1.27 4.27 -20.02
N ASP A 121 -2.46 3.66 -19.93
CA ASP A 121 -3.71 4.28 -20.33
C ASP A 121 -4.32 5.15 -19.23
N ILE A 122 -4.14 4.74 -17.98
CA ILE A 122 -4.65 5.42 -16.79
C ILE A 122 -3.51 5.55 -15.77
N VAL A 123 -3.38 6.73 -15.16
CA VAL A 123 -2.38 6.97 -14.10
C VAL A 123 -3.04 7.60 -12.87
N CYS A 124 -3.00 6.86 -11.77
CA CYS A 124 -3.30 7.27 -10.39
C CYS A 124 -2.07 7.99 -9.81
N MET A 125 -2.13 9.29 -9.50
CA MET A 125 -1.01 10.02 -8.87
C MET A 125 -1.36 10.48 -7.47
N GLN A 126 -0.46 10.23 -6.52
CA GLN A 126 -0.52 10.74 -5.14
C GLN A 126 0.55 11.81 -4.92
N GLU A 127 0.36 12.64 -3.90
CA GLU A 127 1.14 13.87 -3.70
C GLU A 127 1.22 14.76 -4.96
N PHE A 128 0.13 14.85 -5.73
CA PHE A 128 0.04 15.71 -6.89
C PHE A 128 0.01 17.20 -6.48
N PRO A 129 0.75 18.10 -7.15
CA PRO A 129 0.75 19.51 -6.76
C PRO A 129 -0.63 20.15 -6.85
N GLN A 130 -0.96 21.05 -5.91
CA GLN A 130 -2.32 21.58 -5.81
C GLN A 130 -2.73 22.59 -6.89
N ARG A 131 -1.86 22.86 -7.86
CA ARG A 131 -2.11 23.79 -8.98
C ARG A 131 -2.63 23.01 -10.19
N GLU A 132 -3.32 23.68 -11.11
CA GLU A 132 -3.78 23.06 -12.37
C GLU A 132 -2.68 22.99 -13.45
N ALA A 133 -1.70 23.89 -13.42
CA ALA A 133 -0.59 23.95 -14.38
C ALA A 133 0.16 22.61 -14.61
N PRO A 134 0.39 21.76 -13.59
CA PRO A 134 1.00 20.45 -13.75
C PRO A 134 0.27 19.50 -14.72
N PHE A 135 -1.05 19.62 -14.94
CA PHE A 135 -1.74 18.75 -15.92
C PHE A 135 -1.23 18.95 -17.35
N LYS A 136 -0.74 20.16 -17.68
CA LYS A 136 -0.17 20.46 -19.00
C LYS A 136 1.10 19.65 -19.31
N LYS A 137 1.71 19.04 -18.30
CA LYS A 137 2.89 18.17 -18.40
C LYS A 137 2.54 16.77 -18.92
N PHE A 138 1.26 16.42 -18.97
CA PHE A 138 0.79 15.07 -19.33
C PHE A 138 -0.11 15.09 -20.57
N PRO A 139 0.39 15.54 -21.74
CA PRO A 139 -0.44 15.79 -22.93
C PRO A 139 -1.11 14.53 -23.50
N ALA A 140 -0.58 13.34 -23.20
CA ALA A 140 -1.19 12.08 -23.60
C ALA A 140 -2.51 11.77 -22.86
N TYR A 141 -2.80 12.47 -21.77
CA TYR A 141 -3.95 12.20 -20.90
C TYR A 141 -4.92 13.40 -20.87
N PRO A 142 -5.77 13.57 -21.90
CA PRO A 142 -6.67 14.72 -22.00
C PRO A 142 -7.78 14.73 -20.95
N TYR A 143 -8.08 13.59 -20.33
CA TYR A 143 -9.13 13.47 -19.31
C TYR A 143 -8.51 13.34 -17.93
N TYR A 144 -8.93 14.20 -16.99
CA TYR A 144 -8.41 14.17 -15.63
C TYR A 144 -9.43 14.54 -14.57
N HIS A 145 -9.16 14.09 -13.35
CA HIS A 145 -9.84 14.48 -12.13
C HIS A 145 -8.84 14.61 -10.99
N ARG A 146 -9.13 15.53 -10.06
CA ARG A 146 -8.25 15.81 -8.92
C ARG A 146 -9.08 16.16 -7.70
N ASN A 147 -8.59 15.76 -6.55
CA ASN A 147 -8.97 16.32 -5.27
C ASN A 147 -7.74 16.41 -4.39
N ARG A 148 -7.47 17.59 -3.85
CA ARG A 148 -6.27 17.87 -3.03
C ARG A 148 -5.00 17.45 -3.78
N ASP A 149 -4.29 16.48 -3.24
CA ASP A 149 -3.02 15.92 -3.67
C ASP A 149 -3.18 14.58 -4.39
N VAL A 150 -4.40 14.19 -4.76
CA VAL A 150 -4.66 12.97 -5.54
C VAL A 150 -5.22 13.34 -6.90
N ALA A 151 -4.62 12.79 -7.94
CA ALA A 151 -5.05 12.94 -9.31
C ALA A 151 -5.30 11.56 -9.96
N LEU A 152 -6.19 11.57 -10.93
CA LEU A 152 -6.45 10.50 -11.88
C LEU A 152 -6.40 11.12 -13.27
N VAL A 153 -5.54 10.62 -14.14
CA VAL A 153 -5.44 11.04 -15.54
C VAL A 153 -5.66 9.84 -16.45
N SER A 154 -6.31 10.05 -17.59
CA SER A 154 -6.69 8.99 -18.51
C SER A 154 -6.58 9.42 -19.97
N ARG A 155 -6.18 8.47 -20.82
CA ARG A 155 -6.29 8.56 -22.28
C ARG A 155 -7.74 8.42 -22.76
N TYR A 156 -8.57 7.75 -21.96
CA TYR A 156 -9.96 7.46 -22.26
C TYR A 156 -10.93 8.44 -21.58
N PRO A 157 -12.12 8.70 -22.16
CA PRO A 157 -13.10 9.61 -21.57
C PRO A 157 -13.52 9.20 -20.16
N ILE A 158 -13.45 10.16 -19.22
CA ILE A 158 -14.04 10.03 -17.89
C ILE A 158 -15.49 10.55 -17.98
N ILE A 159 -16.45 9.64 -18.10
CA ILE A 159 -17.88 9.94 -18.35
C ILE A 159 -18.64 10.33 -17.09
N ASN A 160 -18.16 9.93 -15.93
CA ASN A 160 -18.64 10.37 -14.62
C ASN A 160 -17.47 10.39 -13.63
N LYS A 161 -17.48 11.30 -12.65
CA LYS A 161 -16.38 11.43 -11.68
C LYS A 161 -16.84 12.07 -10.38
N GLY A 162 -16.14 11.75 -9.29
CA GLY A 162 -16.45 12.32 -8.00
C GLY A 162 -15.34 12.16 -6.98
N VAL A 163 -15.59 12.74 -5.82
CA VAL A 163 -14.67 12.77 -4.68
C VAL A 163 -15.28 12.01 -3.53
N ILE A 164 -14.51 11.10 -2.93
CA ILE A 164 -14.89 10.45 -1.68
C ILE A 164 -14.60 11.42 -0.53
N LYS A 165 -15.66 11.79 0.20
CA LYS A 165 -15.55 12.76 1.30
C LYS A 165 -15.10 12.05 2.58
N PHE A 166 -14.03 12.55 3.16
CA PHE A 166 -13.56 12.16 4.49
C PHE A 166 -13.78 13.31 5.47
N ASP A 167 -13.72 13.00 6.77
CA ASP A 167 -13.77 14.02 7.83
C ASP A 167 -12.65 15.07 7.66
N LYS A 168 -12.90 16.29 8.15
CA LYS A 168 -11.91 17.37 8.08
C LYS A 168 -10.71 17.05 8.97
N GLY A 169 -9.55 17.63 8.63
CA GLY A 169 -8.32 17.52 9.44
C GLY A 169 -7.45 16.30 9.12
N HIS A 170 -7.83 15.50 8.12
CA HIS A 170 -7.08 14.35 7.60
C HIS A 170 -6.24 14.70 6.37
N SER A 171 -5.16 13.98 6.09
CA SER A 171 -4.34 14.13 4.88
C SER A 171 -4.93 13.34 3.71
N ALA A 172 -5.79 12.37 3.99
CA ALA A 172 -6.33 11.48 2.96
C ALA A 172 -7.14 12.20 1.88
N ALA A 173 -7.06 11.65 0.67
CA ALA A 173 -7.83 12.05 -0.48
C ALA A 173 -8.14 10.82 -1.35
N CYS A 174 -9.31 10.82 -1.96
CA CYS A 174 -9.70 9.78 -2.90
C CYS A 174 -10.64 10.39 -3.94
N VAL A 175 -10.37 10.07 -5.21
CA VAL A 175 -11.21 10.43 -6.35
C VAL A 175 -11.58 9.17 -7.10
N TYR A 176 -12.72 9.19 -7.79
CA TYR A 176 -13.08 8.14 -8.73
C TYR A 176 -13.46 8.73 -10.09
N GLY A 177 -13.29 7.92 -11.13
CA GLY A 177 -13.80 8.18 -12.48
C GLY A 177 -14.38 6.91 -13.08
N ASP A 178 -15.53 7.03 -13.71
CA ASP A 178 -16.09 6.03 -14.62
C ASP A 178 -15.49 6.28 -16.00
N ILE A 179 -14.70 5.34 -16.49
CA ILE A 179 -13.85 5.47 -17.67
C ILE A 179 -14.42 4.57 -18.77
N ALA A 180 -14.78 5.19 -19.90
CA ALA A 180 -15.33 4.49 -21.05
C ALA A 180 -14.20 3.93 -21.93
N ILE A 181 -14.13 2.60 -22.04
CA ILE A 181 -13.10 1.89 -22.80
C ILE A 181 -13.81 1.03 -23.84
N GLY A 182 -13.73 1.45 -25.11
CA GLY A 182 -14.49 0.80 -26.19
C GLY A 182 -16.00 0.88 -25.95
N LYS A 183 -16.66 -0.25 -25.71
CA LYS A 183 -18.10 -0.34 -25.41
C LYS A 183 -18.41 -0.53 -23.92
N ASP A 184 -17.38 -0.72 -23.10
CA ASP A 184 -17.51 -1.02 -21.68
C ASP A 184 -17.12 0.20 -20.84
N THR A 185 -17.42 0.11 -19.54
CA THR A 185 -17.07 1.14 -18.56
C THR A 185 -16.51 0.48 -17.31
N ILE A 186 -15.40 1.02 -16.80
CA ILE A 186 -14.83 0.63 -15.52
C ILE A 186 -14.81 1.81 -14.56
N ARG A 187 -14.96 1.57 -13.27
CA ARG A 187 -14.76 2.61 -12.25
C ARG A 187 -13.35 2.50 -11.68
N VAL A 188 -12.56 3.56 -11.80
CA VAL A 188 -11.21 3.63 -11.24
C VAL A 188 -11.17 4.59 -10.07
N TYR A 189 -10.62 4.15 -8.94
CA TYR A 189 -10.33 4.97 -7.78
C TYR A 189 -8.83 5.25 -7.70
N SER A 190 -8.47 6.52 -7.50
CA SER A 190 -7.13 6.94 -7.10
C SER A 190 -7.17 7.34 -5.62
N VAL A 191 -6.32 6.72 -4.80
CA VAL A 191 -6.38 6.81 -3.33
C VAL A 191 -5.05 7.26 -2.75
N HIS A 192 -5.11 8.13 -1.75
CA HIS A 192 -4.01 8.40 -0.82
C HIS A 192 -4.60 8.39 0.59
N LEU A 193 -4.34 7.33 1.37
CA LEU A 193 -4.85 7.22 2.74
C LEU A 193 -4.01 8.05 3.72
N GLU A 194 -4.49 8.24 4.96
CA GLU A 194 -3.81 9.02 5.99
C GLU A 194 -2.34 8.58 6.17
N SER A 195 -1.42 9.54 6.06
CA SER A 195 -0.01 9.31 6.36
C SER A 195 0.26 9.49 7.85
N TYR A 196 1.39 9.00 8.34
CA TYR A 196 1.78 9.17 9.74
C TYR A 196 2.13 10.62 10.12
N ARG A 197 2.25 11.52 9.13
CA ARG A 197 2.68 12.92 9.30
C ARG A 197 3.96 13.03 10.13
N LEU A 198 4.92 12.16 9.85
CA LEU A 198 6.22 12.17 10.53
C LEU A 198 7.04 13.30 9.92
N GLY A 199 6.99 14.46 10.58
CA GLY A 199 7.76 15.63 10.18
C GLY A 199 9.25 15.43 10.47
N LYS A 200 10.04 16.48 10.24
CA LYS A 200 11.50 16.45 10.45
C LYS A 200 11.89 16.01 11.87
N ASN A 201 11.10 16.41 12.88
CA ASN A 201 11.35 16.04 14.27
C ASN A 201 11.14 14.55 14.49
N GLU A 202 10.04 13.98 14.00
CA GLU A 202 9.77 12.55 14.13
C GLU A 202 10.76 11.70 13.32
N GLN A 203 11.19 12.17 12.14
CA GLN A 203 12.25 11.53 11.36
C GLN A 203 13.58 11.52 12.13
N GLN A 204 13.94 12.64 12.77
CA GLN A 204 15.12 12.73 13.61
C GLN A 204 15.05 11.78 14.82
N ILE A 205 13.89 11.74 15.51
CA ILE A 205 13.63 10.80 16.60
C ILE A 205 13.85 9.35 16.12
N TYR A 206 13.34 9.01 14.94
CA TYR A 206 13.52 7.68 14.37
C TYR A 206 14.99 7.37 14.05
N LYS A 207 15.75 8.32 13.49
CA LYS A 207 17.19 8.19 13.24
C LYS A 207 18.00 8.02 14.53
N GLU A 208 17.64 8.73 15.59
CA GLU A 208 18.29 8.60 16.90
C GLU A 208 18.02 7.22 17.51
N LEU A 209 16.77 6.75 17.44
CA LEU A 209 16.38 5.42 17.94
C LEU A 209 17.11 4.29 17.21
N THR A 210 17.19 4.38 15.88
CA THR A 210 17.81 3.35 15.03
C THR A 210 19.33 3.38 15.07
N SER A 211 19.95 4.50 15.43
CA SER A 211 21.42 4.62 15.62
C SER A 211 21.89 4.23 17.02
N GLY A 212 20.98 3.77 17.90
CA GLY A 212 21.31 3.32 19.25
C GLY A 212 21.44 4.44 20.29
N ASN A 213 21.03 5.67 19.95
CA ASN A 213 20.95 6.75 20.94
C ASN A 213 19.70 6.56 21.81
N THR A 214 19.91 6.33 23.11
CA THR A 214 18.83 5.99 24.05
C THR A 214 18.40 7.14 24.96
N GLN A 215 19.05 8.31 24.90
CA GLN A 215 18.84 9.41 25.86
C GLN A 215 17.37 9.86 25.97
N ASN A 216 16.60 9.77 24.88
CA ASN A 216 15.17 10.12 24.85
C ASN A 216 14.28 9.00 24.25
N ALA A 217 14.76 7.76 24.26
CA ALA A 217 14.12 6.68 23.51
C ALA A 217 12.65 6.45 23.89
N THR A 218 12.33 6.48 25.19
CA THR A 218 10.96 6.26 25.68
C THR A 218 9.98 7.31 25.13
N GLN A 219 10.36 8.58 25.17
CA GLN A 219 9.50 9.67 24.68
C GLN A 219 9.39 9.63 23.16
N GLY A 220 10.48 9.29 22.47
CA GLY A 220 10.49 9.07 21.03
C GLY A 220 9.53 7.96 20.61
N VAL A 221 9.65 6.77 21.22
CA VAL A 221 8.76 5.62 20.97
C VAL A 221 7.29 5.97 21.24
N LYS A 222 7.00 6.68 22.34
CA LYS A 222 5.64 7.12 22.67
C LYS A 222 5.07 8.05 21.60
N THR A 223 5.88 9.01 21.14
CA THR A 223 5.50 9.97 20.09
C THR A 223 5.18 9.26 18.78
N ILE A 224 6.10 8.42 18.29
CA ILE A 224 5.92 7.66 17.05
C ILE A 224 4.70 6.74 17.16
N SER A 225 4.57 5.99 18.26
CA SER A 225 3.43 5.10 18.49
C SER A 225 2.10 5.85 18.46
N SER A 226 2.02 7.05 19.06
CA SER A 226 0.80 7.86 19.05
C SER A 226 0.39 8.30 17.63
N ARG A 227 1.37 8.62 16.78
CA ARG A 227 1.16 8.97 15.36
C ARG A 227 0.65 7.76 14.57
N LEU A 228 1.29 6.61 14.74
CA LEU A 228 0.88 5.34 14.13
C LEU A 228 -0.56 4.99 14.51
N VAL A 229 -0.91 5.03 15.80
CA VAL A 229 -2.28 4.72 16.28
C VAL A 229 -3.31 5.68 15.69
N THR A 230 -3.00 6.98 15.66
CA THR A 230 -3.92 7.99 15.10
C THR A 230 -4.14 7.76 13.61
N ALA A 231 -3.06 7.53 12.85
CA ALA A 231 -3.14 7.24 11.42
C ALA A 231 -3.92 5.95 11.15
N ASN A 232 -3.61 4.84 11.86
CA ASN A 232 -4.30 3.56 11.71
C ASN A 232 -5.82 3.68 11.94
N ARG A 233 -6.23 4.41 12.98
CA ARG A 233 -7.65 4.67 13.27
C ARG A 233 -8.34 5.44 12.15
N ASN A 234 -7.69 6.47 11.62
CA ASN A 234 -8.21 7.27 10.53
C ASN A 234 -8.30 6.44 9.24
N ARG A 235 -7.25 5.69 8.89
CA ARG A 235 -7.22 4.81 7.73
C ARG A 235 -8.31 3.75 7.76
N ALA A 236 -8.60 3.17 8.93
CA ALA A 236 -9.70 2.21 9.06
C ALA A 236 -11.06 2.83 8.69
N LYS A 237 -11.33 4.07 9.11
CA LYS A 237 -12.56 4.79 8.73
C LYS A 237 -12.56 5.13 7.23
N GLN A 238 -11.44 5.62 6.72
CA GLN A 238 -11.30 5.98 5.30
C GLN A 238 -11.48 4.78 4.38
N ALA A 239 -10.85 3.65 4.70
CA ALA A 239 -10.98 2.40 3.97
C ALA A 239 -12.43 1.90 3.95
N GLN A 240 -13.14 1.98 5.08
CA GLN A 240 -14.56 1.60 5.14
C GLN A 240 -15.43 2.50 4.24
N ILE A 241 -15.25 3.83 4.31
CA ILE A 241 -16.00 4.78 3.47
C ILE A 241 -15.77 4.50 1.98
N ILE A 242 -14.51 4.24 1.59
CA ILE A 242 -14.18 3.88 0.20
C ILE A 242 -14.85 2.55 -0.18
N LYS A 243 -14.74 1.53 0.67
CA LYS A 243 -15.33 0.20 0.45
C LYS A 243 -16.84 0.27 0.27
N ASP A 244 -17.54 1.02 1.11
CA ASP A 244 -18.99 1.19 1.04
C ASP A 244 -19.42 1.86 -0.28
N HIS A 245 -18.62 2.81 -0.77
CA HIS A 245 -18.84 3.45 -2.08
C HIS A 245 -18.49 2.51 -3.26
N MET A 246 -17.44 1.71 -3.15
CA MET A 246 -17.08 0.69 -4.15
C MET A 246 -18.21 -0.31 -4.38
N LEU A 247 -18.87 -0.76 -3.30
CA LEU A 247 -19.99 -1.71 -3.36
C LEU A 247 -21.23 -1.15 -4.08
N GLN A 248 -21.34 0.16 -4.25
CA GLN A 248 -22.43 0.82 -4.98
C GLN A 248 -22.09 1.04 -6.47
N SER A 249 -20.90 0.66 -6.92
CA SER A 249 -20.50 0.81 -8.32
C SER A 249 -21.33 -0.10 -9.22
N PRO A 250 -21.94 0.42 -10.30
CA PRO A 250 -22.58 -0.42 -11.32
C PRO A 250 -21.57 -1.05 -12.29
N TYR A 251 -20.30 -0.65 -12.20
CA TYR A 251 -19.22 -1.08 -13.08
C TYR A 251 -18.15 -1.86 -12.32
N PRO A 252 -17.39 -2.76 -13.00
CA PRO A 252 -16.18 -3.35 -12.44
C PRO A 252 -15.24 -2.27 -11.89
N VAL A 253 -14.72 -2.50 -10.69
CA VAL A 253 -13.90 -1.54 -9.96
C VAL A 253 -12.42 -1.87 -10.09
N ILE A 254 -11.59 -0.86 -10.30
CA ILE A 254 -10.16 -0.86 -10.01
C ILE A 254 -9.90 0.21 -8.95
N ILE A 255 -9.15 -0.12 -7.91
CA ILE A 255 -8.70 0.83 -6.89
C ILE A 255 -7.18 0.79 -6.84
N CYS A 256 -6.56 1.92 -7.13
CA CYS A 256 -5.12 2.09 -7.07
C CYS A 256 -4.72 3.27 -6.19
N GLY A 257 -3.54 3.17 -5.58
CA GLY A 257 -2.99 4.26 -4.81
C GLY A 257 -2.08 3.86 -3.68
N ASP A 258 -1.67 4.88 -2.94
CA ASP A 258 -0.89 4.77 -1.72
C ASP A 258 -1.85 4.58 -0.52
N PHE A 259 -1.89 3.37 0.00
CA PHE A 259 -2.69 3.02 1.17
C PHE A 259 -1.99 3.39 2.48
N ASN A 260 -0.72 3.83 2.41
CA ASN A 260 0.17 4.20 3.51
C ASN A 260 0.38 3.09 4.56
N ASP A 261 -0.19 1.89 4.37
CA ASP A 261 -0.25 0.83 5.37
C ASP A 261 0.23 -0.50 4.80
N THR A 262 0.60 -1.40 5.69
CA THR A 262 1.18 -2.69 5.31
C THR A 262 0.15 -3.64 4.68
N PRO A 263 0.59 -4.63 3.88
CA PRO A 263 -0.26 -5.70 3.30
C PRO A 263 -1.02 -6.60 4.29
N ILE A 264 -0.85 -6.44 5.61
CA ILE A 264 -1.66 -7.13 6.63
C ILE A 264 -2.42 -6.16 7.53
N SER A 265 -2.52 -4.89 7.12
CA SER A 265 -3.27 -3.90 7.86
C SER A 265 -4.77 -4.07 7.69
N PHE A 266 -5.53 -3.55 8.66
CA PHE A 266 -6.98 -3.46 8.57
C PHE A 266 -7.44 -2.69 7.32
N ALA A 267 -6.74 -1.59 6.97
CA ALA A 267 -7.09 -0.77 5.82
C ALA A 267 -6.92 -1.53 4.49
N TYR A 268 -5.76 -2.20 4.31
CA TYR A 268 -5.53 -3.06 3.16
C TYR A 268 -6.56 -4.19 3.10
N HIS A 269 -6.81 -4.88 4.22
CA HIS A 269 -7.78 -5.98 4.27
C HIS A 269 -9.18 -5.52 3.85
N THR A 270 -9.64 -4.38 4.38
CA THR A 270 -10.96 -3.81 4.05
C THR A 270 -11.10 -3.51 2.55
N LEU A 271 -10.06 -2.91 1.93
CA LEU A 271 -10.10 -2.53 0.52
C LEU A 271 -9.87 -3.72 -0.43
N SER A 272 -9.12 -4.74 0.00
CA SER A 272 -8.83 -5.95 -0.77
C SER A 272 -9.87 -7.05 -0.62
N GLU A 273 -10.75 -6.99 0.38
CA GLU A 273 -11.81 -7.97 0.55
C GLU A 273 -12.71 -8.05 -0.69
N GLY A 274 -12.86 -9.24 -1.27
CA GLY A 274 -13.63 -9.44 -2.50
C GLY A 274 -12.98 -8.87 -3.77
N MET A 275 -11.71 -8.45 -3.69
CA MET A 275 -10.91 -7.95 -4.81
C MET A 275 -9.71 -8.86 -5.06
N LYS A 276 -9.05 -8.68 -6.20
CA LYS A 276 -7.77 -9.30 -6.53
C LYS A 276 -6.66 -8.24 -6.48
N ASP A 277 -5.51 -8.58 -5.90
CA ASP A 277 -4.32 -7.72 -5.87
C ASP A 277 -3.37 -8.13 -7.00
N CYS A 278 -3.06 -7.20 -7.91
CA CYS A 278 -2.19 -7.46 -9.05
C CYS A 278 -0.80 -7.98 -8.63
N PHE A 279 -0.27 -7.52 -7.49
CA PHE A 279 1.01 -8.01 -6.97
C PHE A 279 0.92 -9.47 -6.55
N ILE A 280 -0.22 -9.89 -6.00
CA ILE A 280 -0.42 -11.27 -5.56
C ILE A 280 -0.63 -12.20 -6.76
N GLU A 281 -1.32 -11.72 -7.79
CA GLU A 281 -1.56 -12.50 -9.01
C GLU A 281 -0.32 -12.62 -9.92
N LYS A 282 0.52 -11.57 -10.01
CA LYS A 282 1.65 -11.54 -10.97
C LYS A 282 2.97 -11.01 -10.43
N GLY A 283 3.00 -10.47 -9.22
CA GLY A 283 4.22 -9.97 -8.58
C GLY A 283 5.13 -11.08 -8.04
N ARG A 284 6.35 -10.68 -7.70
CA ARG A 284 7.41 -11.54 -7.17
C ARG A 284 8.18 -10.88 -6.02
N GLY A 285 8.55 -11.65 -5.02
CA GLY A 285 9.36 -11.18 -3.88
C GLY A 285 8.51 -10.41 -2.87
N LEU A 286 9.10 -9.41 -2.18
CA LEU A 286 8.43 -8.64 -1.12
C LEU A 286 7.63 -7.42 -1.64
N GLY A 287 7.89 -6.98 -2.88
CA GLY A 287 7.09 -5.94 -3.54
C GLY A 287 7.17 -4.55 -2.94
N ASN A 288 8.13 -4.25 -2.07
CA ASN A 288 8.26 -2.96 -1.37
C ASN A 288 8.23 -1.76 -2.31
N THR A 289 7.37 -0.79 -2.05
CA THR A 289 7.19 0.41 -2.89
C THR A 289 7.76 1.65 -2.24
N TYR A 290 7.71 1.77 -0.91
CA TYR A 290 8.30 2.88 -0.17
C TYR A 290 9.82 2.69 0.04
N ILE A 291 10.60 3.74 -0.25
CA ILE A 291 12.07 3.79 -0.10
C ILE A 291 12.58 5.01 0.67
N GLY A 292 11.70 5.69 1.41
CA GLY A 292 12.11 6.79 2.28
C GLY A 292 12.76 6.32 3.58
N GLU A 293 12.65 7.15 4.62
CA GLU A 293 13.41 7.04 5.87
C GLU A 293 12.93 5.92 6.82
N PHE A 294 11.68 5.47 6.66
CA PHE A 294 11.05 4.45 7.51
C PHE A 294 11.20 3.03 6.91
N PRO A 295 10.90 1.95 7.67
CA PRO A 295 10.99 0.60 7.15
C PRO A 295 10.24 0.46 5.84
N SER A 296 10.93 -0.08 4.85
CA SER A 296 10.41 -0.22 3.50
C SER A 296 9.28 -1.26 3.50
N PHE A 297 8.08 -0.82 3.09
CA PHE A 297 6.89 -1.66 2.96
C PHE A 297 6.29 -1.51 1.56
N ARG A 298 5.47 -2.48 1.17
CA ARG A 298 4.57 -2.36 0.01
C ARG A 298 3.31 -1.64 0.48
N ILE A 299 3.19 -0.37 0.13
CA ILE A 299 2.07 0.49 0.54
C ILE A 299 1.29 1.05 -0.66
N ASP A 300 1.83 0.89 -1.87
CA ASP A 300 1.18 1.24 -3.12
C ASP A 300 0.59 -0.03 -3.75
N HIS A 301 -0.70 0.01 -4.08
CA HIS A 301 -1.46 -1.15 -4.52
C HIS A 301 -2.26 -0.87 -5.80
N ILE A 302 -2.48 -1.92 -6.58
CA ILE A 302 -3.47 -1.95 -7.66
C ILE A 302 -4.35 -3.17 -7.39
N LEU A 303 -5.61 -2.91 -7.05
CA LEU A 303 -6.60 -3.96 -6.77
C LEU A 303 -7.72 -3.85 -7.80
N HIS A 304 -8.27 -4.97 -8.24
CA HIS A 304 -9.37 -4.98 -9.20
C HIS A 304 -10.47 -5.98 -8.85
N ALA A 305 -11.66 -5.76 -9.41
CA ALA A 305 -12.80 -6.65 -9.24
C ALA A 305 -12.49 -8.05 -9.80
N PRO A 306 -13.08 -9.13 -9.23
CA PRO A 306 -12.82 -10.50 -9.67
C PRO A 306 -13.17 -10.81 -11.13
N THR A 307 -14.04 -10.00 -11.73
CA THR A 307 -14.44 -10.08 -13.15
C THR A 307 -13.32 -9.68 -14.09
N LEU A 308 -12.33 -8.91 -13.62
CA LEU A 308 -11.14 -8.54 -14.38
C LEU A 308 -10.00 -9.53 -14.07
N GLY A 309 -8.93 -9.50 -14.86
CA GLY A 309 -7.74 -10.32 -14.65
C GLY A 309 -6.43 -9.54 -14.77
N THR A 310 -5.48 -9.81 -13.86
CA THR A 310 -4.11 -9.30 -13.98
C THR A 310 -3.34 -10.06 -15.05
N VAL A 311 -2.89 -9.35 -16.09
CA VAL A 311 -1.99 -9.87 -17.13
C VAL A 311 -0.54 -9.73 -16.69
N SER A 312 -0.17 -8.55 -16.20
CA SER A 312 1.19 -8.26 -15.74
C SER A 312 1.20 -7.40 -14.47
N TYR A 313 2.31 -7.45 -13.74
CA TYR A 313 2.58 -6.53 -12.64
C TYR A 313 4.05 -6.15 -12.67
N THR A 314 4.32 -4.85 -12.69
CA THR A 314 5.68 -4.31 -12.63
C THR A 314 5.75 -3.26 -11.54
N ARG A 315 6.79 -3.38 -10.71
CA ARG A 315 7.23 -2.34 -9.79
C ARG A 315 8.59 -1.87 -10.27
N ASP A 316 8.62 -0.71 -10.91
CA ASP A 316 9.88 -0.15 -11.43
C ASP A 316 10.77 0.33 -10.27
N THR A 317 12.07 0.43 -10.51
CA THR A 317 13.06 0.85 -9.50
C THR A 317 13.65 2.23 -9.76
N VAL A 318 12.98 3.04 -10.59
CA VAL A 318 13.34 4.46 -10.76
C VAL A 318 13.24 5.20 -9.41
N LYS A 319 14.23 6.06 -9.14
CA LYS A 319 14.32 6.82 -7.88
C LYS A 319 14.10 8.30 -8.16
N TYR A 320 12.87 8.65 -8.53
CA TYR A 320 12.47 10.05 -8.77
C TYR A 320 11.53 10.59 -7.67
N SER A 321 11.10 9.69 -6.78
CA SER A 321 10.31 9.91 -5.57
C SER A 321 10.82 8.93 -4.51
N ASP A 322 10.44 9.13 -3.27
CA ASP A 322 10.56 8.14 -2.18
C ASP A 322 9.59 6.95 -2.32
N HIS A 323 8.82 6.88 -3.40
CA HIS A 323 8.05 5.72 -3.82
C HIS A 323 8.53 5.19 -5.17
N TYR A 324 8.39 3.88 -5.35
CA TYR A 324 8.50 3.24 -6.65
C TYR A 324 7.13 3.22 -7.36
N PRO A 325 7.06 3.56 -8.66
CA PRO A 325 5.83 3.42 -9.41
C PRO A 325 5.47 1.94 -9.58
N VAL A 326 4.18 1.67 -9.49
CA VAL A 326 3.60 0.34 -9.69
C VAL A 326 2.65 0.40 -10.87
N GLN A 327 2.73 -0.58 -11.76
CA GLN A 327 1.93 -0.65 -12.96
C GLN A 327 1.50 -2.08 -13.27
N SER A 328 0.35 -2.22 -13.94
CA SER A 328 -0.25 -3.50 -14.25
C SER A 328 -1.03 -3.43 -15.55
N ASP A 329 -0.90 -4.48 -16.35
CA ASP A 329 -1.77 -4.73 -17.49
C ASP A 329 -2.97 -5.57 -17.03
N ILE A 330 -4.17 -5.17 -17.45
CA ILE A 330 -5.45 -5.73 -17.05
C ILE A 330 -6.19 -6.25 -18.28
N ARG A 331 -6.90 -7.37 -18.11
CA ARG A 331 -7.84 -7.94 -19.07
C ARG A 331 -9.26 -7.90 -18.53
N PHE A 332 -10.22 -7.67 -19.42
CA PHE A 332 -11.65 -7.62 -19.10
C PHE A 332 -12.29 -9.00 -18.96
#